data_AF-A0A2K0UTY2-F1
#
_entry.id   AF-A0A2K0UTY2-F1
#
_cell.length_a   1.000
_cell.length_b   1.000
_cell.length_c   1.000
_cell.angle_alpha   90.00
_cell.angle_beta   90.00
_cell.angle_gamma   90.00
#
_symmetry.space_group_name_H-M   'P 1'
#
loop_
_entity.id
_entity.type
_entity.pdbx_description
1 polymer ?
#
loop_
_entity_poly.entity_id
_entity_poly.type
_entity_poly.pdbx_seq_one_letter_code
_entity_poly.pdbx_strand_id
1 'polypeptide(L)'
;MQQTLDKWDHSCAEAISLQTWIDLFQNNKTFETEGNAESLPNLLSSVGRIQNIIIHRLNLNFEEVNQLLLNAEEFIRLLDTPLYLDAVKSLRQRIEEVLLMANRDAASIHNEADGKVAEIEAQRERLNREEEGVKRHRDENLDNIRDSIERDIFAAMGQAKDALPDIGLAENR
;
A
#
# COMPACT_ATOMS: atom_id res chain seq x y z
N MET A 1 -6.86 38.20 28.13
CA MET A 1 -7.54 37.90 26.85
C MET A 1 -8.26 39.11 26.25
N GLN A 2 -9.14 39.81 26.97
CA GLN A 2 -9.87 40.97 26.39
C GLN A 2 -8.94 42.04 25.78
N GLN A 3 -7.89 42.46 26.51
CA GLN A 3 -6.89 43.41 25.97
C GLN A 3 -6.19 42.92 24.69
N THR A 4 -6.04 41.61 24.53
CA THR A 4 -5.43 41.01 23.32
C THR A 4 -6.41 41.04 22.16
N LEU A 5 -7.69 40.75 22.41
CA LEU A 5 -8.77 40.84 21.43
C LEU A 5 -8.98 42.27 20.94
N ASP A 6 -8.99 43.23 21.88
CA ASP A 6 -9.09 44.66 21.56
C ASP A 6 -7.90 45.13 20.70
N LYS A 7 -6.69 44.61 20.96
CA LYS A 7 -5.50 44.90 20.15
C LYS A 7 -5.59 44.32 18.73
N TRP A 8 -6.28 43.19 18.57
CA TRP A 8 -6.52 42.60 17.26
C TRP A 8 -7.77 43.14 16.56
N ASP A 9 -8.46 44.12 17.16
CA ASP A 9 -9.71 44.70 16.65
C ASP A 9 -10.83 43.66 16.45
N HIS A 10 -10.92 42.70 17.38
CA HIS A 10 -11.94 41.65 17.37
C HIS A 10 -12.76 41.68 18.67
N SER A 11 -14.08 41.53 18.53
CA SER A 11 -15.01 41.50 19.66
C SER A 11 -15.26 40.10 20.23
N CYS A 12 -14.74 39.06 19.59
CA CYS A 12 -15.09 37.66 19.85
C CYS A 12 -13.86 36.76 19.66
N ALA A 13 -13.60 35.89 20.64
CA ALA A 13 -12.42 35.01 20.65
C ALA A 13 -12.50 33.91 19.59
N GLU A 14 -13.73 33.47 19.29
CA GLU A 14 -14.06 32.45 18.32
C GLU A 14 -13.86 32.91 16.87
N ALA A 15 -13.78 34.23 16.63
CA ALA A 15 -13.48 34.80 15.31
C ALA A 15 -11.98 34.76 14.97
N ILE A 16 -11.12 34.50 15.95
CA ILE A 16 -9.67 34.43 15.78
C ILE A 16 -9.28 33.01 15.35
N SER A 17 -8.33 32.91 14.41
CA SER A 17 -7.83 31.61 13.97
C SER A 17 -7.13 30.86 15.11
N LEU A 18 -7.24 29.53 15.12
CA LEU A 18 -6.54 28.70 16.10
C LEU A 18 -5.03 28.94 16.00
N GLN A 19 -4.48 29.08 14.80
CA GLN A 19 -3.06 29.38 14.63
C GLN A 19 -2.66 30.69 15.32
N THR A 20 -3.48 31.74 15.22
CA THR A 20 -3.21 33.03 15.89
C THR A 20 -3.21 32.90 17.42
N TRP A 21 -4.11 32.07 17.97
CA TRP A 21 -4.09 31.75 19.40
C TRP A 21 -2.82 30.98 19.80
N ILE A 22 -2.44 29.99 19.01
CA ILE A 22 -1.25 29.19 19.22
C ILE A 22 0.02 30.05 19.20
N ASP A 23 0.16 30.95 18.23
CA ASP A 23 1.31 31.85 18.13
C ASP A 23 1.38 32.79 19.35
N LEU A 24 0.24 33.25 19.87
CA LEU A 24 0.20 34.04 21.10
C LEU A 24 0.68 33.22 22.31
N PHE A 25 0.23 31.97 22.43
CA PHE A 25 0.61 31.09 23.54
C PHE A 25 2.08 30.69 23.47
N GLN A 26 2.64 30.44 22.29
CA GLN A 26 4.06 30.17 22.11
C GLN A 26 4.95 31.34 22.56
N ASN A 27 4.48 32.57 22.37
CA ASN A 27 5.19 33.76 22.80
C ASN A 27 5.00 34.10 24.28
N ASN A 28 4.13 33.37 24.99
CA ASN A 28 3.77 33.64 26.38
C ASN A 28 4.12 32.45 27.28
N LYS A 29 5.13 32.62 28.14
CA LYS A 29 5.66 31.57 29.02
C LYS A 29 4.72 31.11 30.13
N THR A 30 3.48 31.58 30.18
CA THR A 30 2.55 31.22 31.28
C THR A 30 2.16 29.75 31.29
N PHE A 31 2.28 29.05 30.15
CA PHE A 31 1.97 27.62 30.02
C PHE A 31 3.22 26.72 30.17
N GLU A 32 4.41 27.32 30.26
CA GLU A 32 5.66 26.59 30.46
C GLU A 32 5.81 26.21 31.93
N THR A 33 6.10 24.94 32.16
CA THR A 33 6.50 24.35 33.44
C THR A 33 7.82 23.61 33.20
N GLU A 34 8.63 23.37 34.24
CA GLU A 34 9.87 22.60 34.11
C GLU A 34 9.64 21.22 33.48
N GLY A 35 8.45 20.64 33.64
CA GLY A 35 8.10 19.32 33.10
C GLY A 35 7.65 19.30 31.64
N ASN A 36 7.28 20.44 31.03
CA ASN A 36 6.74 20.49 29.66
C ASN A 36 7.43 21.53 28.75
N ALA A 37 8.43 22.27 29.23
CA ALA A 37 9.06 23.35 28.48
C ALA A 37 9.61 22.92 27.11
N GLU A 38 10.14 21.70 26.98
CA GLU A 38 10.65 21.16 25.72
C GLU A 38 9.56 20.62 24.79
N SER A 39 8.45 20.12 25.34
CA SER A 39 7.38 19.48 24.57
C SER A 39 6.25 20.44 24.19
N LEU A 40 6.05 21.52 24.95
CA LEU A 40 4.99 22.50 24.76
C LEU A 40 5.02 23.18 23.38
N PRO A 41 6.17 23.61 22.82
CA PRO A 41 6.20 24.19 21.47
C PRO A 41 5.71 23.21 20.40
N ASN A 42 6.08 21.93 20.52
CA ASN A 42 5.66 20.88 19.60
C ASN A 42 4.16 20.59 19.73
N LEU A 43 3.64 20.54 20.96
CA LEU A 43 2.22 20.39 21.23
C LEU A 43 1.40 21.52 20.59
N LEU A 44 1.80 22.77 20.86
CA LEU A 44 1.14 23.97 20.35
C LEU A 44 1.18 24.01 18.81
N SER A 45 2.33 23.72 18.21
CA SER A 45 2.48 23.62 16.75
C SER A 45 1.58 22.53 16.15
N SER A 46 1.51 21.36 16.79
CA SER A 46 0.65 20.27 16.36
C SER A 46 -0.84 20.65 16.40
N VAL A 47 -1.28 21.36 17.44
CA VAL A 47 -2.68 21.82 17.56
C VAL A 47 -3.00 22.89 16.52
N GLY A 48 -2.09 23.85 16.29
CA GLY A 48 -2.26 24.87 15.24
C GLY A 48 -2.42 24.25 13.84
N ARG A 49 -1.69 23.17 13.57
CA ARG A 49 -1.77 22.42 12.31
C ARG A 49 -3.16 21.82 12.04
N ILE A 50 -3.98 21.53 13.07
CA ILE A 50 -5.34 20.96 12.90
C ILE A 50 -6.20 21.86 12.01
N GLN A 51 -6.17 23.17 12.25
CA GLN A 51 -6.95 24.11 11.45
C GLN A 51 -6.51 24.11 9.97
N ASN A 52 -5.20 24.08 9.73
CA ASN A 52 -4.65 24.03 8.36
C ASN A 52 -5.05 22.74 7.63
N ILE A 53 -4.99 21.60 8.31
CA ILE A 53 -5.43 20.30 7.78
C ILE A 53 -6.89 20.38 7.31
N ILE A 54 -7.77 20.96 8.12
CA ILE A 54 -9.20 21.07 7.80
C ILE A 54 -9.42 22.02 6.62
N ILE A 55 -8.82 23.21 6.64
CA ILE A 55 -8.98 24.23 5.58
C ILE A 55 -8.47 23.69 4.23
N HIS A 56 -7.31 23.04 4.23
CA HIS A 56 -6.63 22.61 3.01
C HIS A 56 -6.98 21.16 2.63
N ARG A 57 -7.81 20.47 3.43
CA ARG A 57 -8.18 19.06 3.26
C ARG A 57 -6.95 18.17 3.05
N LEU A 58 -5.94 18.36 3.90
CA LEU A 58 -4.71 17.58 3.79
C LEU A 58 -5.01 16.10 4.09
N ASN A 59 -4.45 15.22 3.27
CA ASN A 59 -4.50 13.79 3.54
C ASN A 59 -3.62 13.48 4.74
N LEU A 60 -4.17 12.72 5.69
CA LEU A 60 -3.46 12.25 6.86
C LEU A 60 -3.48 10.73 6.88
N ASN A 61 -2.38 10.14 7.31
CA ASN A 61 -2.38 8.73 7.66
C ASN A 61 -2.93 8.51 9.10
N PHE A 62 -3.18 7.25 9.45
CA PHE A 62 -3.71 6.85 10.76
C PHE A 62 -2.88 7.41 11.92
N GLU A 63 -1.56 7.27 11.84
CA GLU A 63 -0.66 7.67 12.92
C GLU A 63 -0.71 9.18 13.13
N GLU A 64 -0.73 9.95 12.04
CA GLU A 64 -0.88 11.40 12.11
C GLU A 64 -2.20 11.83 12.76
N VAL A 65 -3.31 11.17 12.42
CA VAL A 65 -4.62 11.46 13.04
C VAL A 65 -4.57 11.16 14.54
N ASN A 66 -4.00 10.01 14.93
CA ASN A 66 -3.92 9.62 16.32
C ASN A 66 -3.07 10.61 17.15
N GLN A 67 -1.90 10.99 16.63
CA GLN A 67 -1.04 11.99 17.28
C GLN A 67 -1.73 13.35 17.43
N LEU A 68 -2.47 13.81 16.42
CA LEU A 68 -3.22 15.07 16.49
C LEU A 68 -4.30 15.03 17.58
N LEU A 69 -4.99 13.89 17.74
CA LEU A 69 -6.02 13.72 18.78
C LEU A 69 -5.43 13.70 20.18
N LEU A 70 -4.30 13.00 20.38
CA LEU A 70 -3.59 13.00 21.66
C LEU A 70 -3.09 14.40 22.02
N ASN A 71 -2.53 15.12 21.05
CA ASN A 71 -2.07 16.49 21.23
C ASN A 71 -3.24 17.46 21.53
N ALA A 72 -4.39 17.27 20.89
CA ALA A 72 -5.59 18.06 21.21
C ALA A 72 -6.11 17.79 22.63
N GLU A 73 -6.14 16.54 23.07
CA GLU A 73 -6.54 16.17 24.44
C GLU A 73 -5.58 16.77 25.48
N GLU A 74 -4.28 16.65 25.26
CA GLU A 74 -3.25 17.19 26.14
C GLU A 74 -3.32 18.72 26.21
N PHE A 75 -3.54 19.39 25.08
CA PHE A 75 -3.70 20.84 25.06
C PHE A 75 -4.92 21.31 25.86
N ILE A 76 -6.07 20.63 25.74
CA ILE A 76 -7.27 20.96 26.53
C ILE A 76 -7.05 20.70 28.02
N ARG A 77 -6.29 19.67 28.36
CA ARG A 77 -5.87 19.40 29.75
C ARG A 77 -5.06 20.56 30.32
N LEU A 78 -4.14 21.14 29.55
CA LEU A 78 -3.36 22.31 29.97
C LEU A 78 -4.21 23.56 30.14
N LEU A 79 -5.31 23.69 29.39
CA LEU A 79 -6.27 24.80 29.54
C LEU A 79 -7.18 24.66 30.78
N ASP A 80 -7.11 23.52 31.49
CA ASP A 80 -7.94 23.21 32.67
C ASP A 80 -9.44 23.43 32.41
N THR A 81 -9.94 22.87 31.30
CA THR A 81 -11.35 22.97 30.90
C THR A 81 -12.03 21.59 30.84
N PRO A 82 -12.55 21.07 31.99
CA PRO A 82 -13.06 19.70 32.08
C PRO A 82 -14.16 19.35 31.08
N LEU A 83 -15.07 20.29 30.80
CA LEU A 83 -16.16 20.10 29.84
C LEU A 83 -15.65 19.76 28.43
N TYR A 84 -14.64 20.49 27.96
CA TYR A 84 -14.07 20.27 26.62
C TYR A 84 -13.17 19.03 26.58
N LEU A 85 -12.56 18.69 27.71
CA LEU A 85 -11.74 17.49 27.84
C LEU A 85 -12.58 16.22 27.60
N ASP A 86 -13.75 16.13 28.21
CA ASP A 86 -14.65 14.99 28.05
C ASP A 86 -15.19 14.88 26.61
N ALA A 87 -15.47 16.02 25.98
CA ALA A 87 -15.90 16.06 24.59
C ALA A 87 -14.81 15.56 23.63
N VAL A 88 -13.56 16.00 23.81
CA VAL A 88 -12.43 15.58 22.96
C VAL A 88 -12.03 14.13 23.21
N LYS A 89 -12.07 13.66 24.46
CA LYS A 89 -11.87 12.24 24.78
C LYS A 89 -12.88 11.35 24.07
N SER A 90 -14.16 11.73 24.12
CA SER A 90 -15.24 11.00 23.46
C SER A 90 -15.05 10.97 21.94
N LEU A 91 -14.63 12.10 21.36
CA LEU A 91 -14.33 12.19 19.93
C LEU A 91 -13.14 11.32 19.55
N ARG A 92 -12.06 11.34 20.33
CA ARG A 92 -10.86 10.51 20.11
C ARG A 92 -11.21 9.03 20.13
N GLN A 93 -11.92 8.56 21.16
CA GLN A 93 -12.34 7.16 21.26
C GLN A 93 -13.10 6.70 20.03
N ARG A 94 -14.07 7.51 19.57
CA ARG A 94 -14.86 7.17 18.39
C ARG A 94 -14.03 7.15 17.10
N ILE A 95 -13.07 8.05 16.97
CA ILE A 95 -12.16 8.06 15.81
C ILE A 95 -11.23 6.84 15.87
N GLU A 96 -10.66 6.51 17.03
CA GLU A 96 -9.82 5.32 17.23
C GLU A 96 -10.57 4.04 16.87
N GLU A 97 -11.83 3.89 17.27
CA GLU A 97 -12.68 2.77 16.89
C GLU A 97 -12.85 2.66 15.37
N VAL A 98 -13.22 3.78 14.72
CA VAL A 98 -13.39 3.84 13.25
C VAL A 98 -12.09 3.47 12.55
N LEU A 99 -10.97 3.99 13.02
CA LEU A 99 -9.68 3.75 12.41
C LEU A 99 -9.21 2.30 12.62
N LEU A 100 -9.48 1.69 13.79
CA LEU A 100 -9.21 0.27 14.05
C LEU A 100 -10.03 -0.65 13.14
N MET A 101 -11.29 -0.32 12.89
CA MET A 101 -12.13 -1.05 11.93
C MET A 101 -11.58 -0.92 10.52
N ALA A 102 -11.26 0.31 10.08
CA ALA A 102 -10.69 0.55 8.76
C ALA A 102 -9.37 -0.22 8.52
N ASN A 103 -8.49 -0.29 9.53
CA ASN A 103 -7.25 -1.06 9.44
C ASN A 103 -7.51 -2.58 9.31
N ARG A 104 -8.50 -3.11 10.04
CA ARG A 104 -8.89 -4.53 9.92
C ARG A 104 -9.45 -4.84 8.54
N ASP A 105 -10.32 -3.97 8.02
CA ASP A 105 -10.91 -4.12 6.70
C ASP A 105 -9.83 -4.06 5.61
N ALA A 106 -8.91 -3.09 5.70
CA ALA A 106 -7.79 -2.98 4.78
C ALA A 106 -6.91 -4.23 4.79
N ALA A 107 -6.54 -4.74 5.97
CA ALA A 107 -5.78 -5.98 6.09
C ALA A 107 -6.52 -7.20 5.51
N SER A 108 -7.83 -7.28 5.73
CA SER A 108 -8.66 -8.34 5.15
C SER A 108 -8.67 -8.30 3.62
N ILE A 109 -8.83 -7.11 3.04
CA ILE A 109 -8.81 -6.90 1.59
C ILE A 109 -7.45 -7.31 1.00
N HIS A 110 -6.34 -6.92 1.65
CA HIS A 110 -5.00 -7.30 1.23
C HIS A 110 -4.81 -8.82 1.24
N ASN A 111 -5.19 -9.49 2.33
CA ASN A 111 -5.07 -10.94 2.43
C ASN A 111 -5.92 -11.67 1.37
N GLU A 112 -7.13 -11.20 1.10
CA GLU A 112 -7.98 -11.78 0.05
C GLU A 112 -7.36 -11.58 -1.34
N ALA A 113 -6.83 -10.38 -1.61
CA ALA A 113 -6.16 -10.09 -2.87
C ALA A 113 -4.92 -10.96 -3.07
N ASP A 114 -4.06 -11.08 -2.05
CA ASP A 114 -2.85 -11.91 -2.10
C ASP A 114 -3.20 -13.39 -2.34
N GLY A 115 -4.25 -13.90 -1.69
CA GLY A 115 -4.76 -15.25 -1.92
C GLY A 115 -5.22 -15.47 -3.37
N LYS A 116 -5.95 -14.52 -3.95
CA LYS A 116 -6.38 -14.57 -5.36
C LYS A 116 -5.21 -14.49 -6.33
N VAL A 117 -4.20 -13.68 -6.03
CA VAL A 117 -2.97 -13.59 -6.84
C VAL A 117 -2.22 -14.92 -6.83
N ALA A 118 -2.06 -15.54 -5.67
CA ALA A 118 -1.42 -16.85 -5.55
C ALA A 118 -2.18 -17.96 -6.32
N GLU A 119 -3.52 -17.93 -6.31
CA GLU A 119 -4.34 -18.85 -7.11
C GLU A 119 -4.10 -18.66 -8.61
N ILE A 120 -4.07 -17.41 -9.08
CA ILE A 120 -3.77 -17.09 -10.48
C ILE A 120 -2.37 -17.58 -10.88
N GLU A 121 -1.38 -17.43 -10.02
CA GLU A 121 -0.02 -17.93 -10.27
C GLU A 121 0.02 -19.45 -10.38
N ALA A 122 -0.66 -20.17 -9.49
CA ALA A 122 -0.76 -21.63 -9.55
C ALA A 122 -1.46 -22.11 -10.84
N GLN A 123 -2.52 -21.41 -11.27
CA GLN A 123 -3.20 -21.70 -12.53
C GLN A 123 -2.30 -21.44 -13.74
N ARG A 124 -1.53 -20.34 -13.74
CA ARG A 124 -0.55 -20.03 -14.80
C ARG A 124 0.54 -21.10 -14.89
N GLU A 125 1.05 -21.56 -13.75
CA GLU A 125 2.08 -22.59 -13.73
C GLU A 125 1.54 -23.93 -14.28
N ARG A 126 0.31 -24.29 -13.90
CA ARG A 126 -0.36 -25.48 -14.45
C ARG A 126 -0.52 -25.39 -15.97
N LEU A 127 -1.00 -24.25 -16.47
CA LEU A 127 -1.17 -24.03 -17.91
C LEU A 127 0.17 -24.11 -18.65
N ASN A 128 1.24 -23.57 -18.07
CA ASN A 128 2.57 -23.66 -18.68
C ASN A 128 3.05 -25.13 -18.80
N ARG A 129 2.82 -25.96 -17.77
CA ARG A 129 3.13 -27.40 -17.82
C ARG A 129 2.31 -28.13 -18.87
N GLU A 130 1.02 -27.81 -19.00
CA GLU A 130 0.15 -28.37 -20.03
C GLU A 130 0.63 -27.98 -21.44
N GLU A 131 1.01 -26.71 -21.64
CA GLU A 131 1.55 -26.21 -22.90
C GLU A 131 2.87 -26.90 -23.29
N GLU A 132 3.79 -27.07 -22.33
CA GLU A 132 5.04 -27.81 -22.54
C GLU A 132 4.78 -29.28 -22.90
N GLY A 133 3.79 -29.92 -22.27
CA GLY A 133 3.37 -31.28 -22.60
C GLY A 133 2.87 -31.40 -24.05
N VAL A 134 2.05 -30.45 -24.50
CA VAL A 134 1.56 -30.41 -25.89
C VAL A 134 2.70 -30.20 -26.89
N LYS A 135 3.62 -29.27 -26.61
CA LYS A 135 4.80 -29.03 -27.45
C LYS A 135 5.66 -30.29 -27.58
N ARG A 136 5.95 -30.95 -26.46
CA ARG A 136 6.72 -32.19 -26.44
C ARG A 136 6.06 -33.30 -27.25
N HIS A 137 4.76 -33.52 -27.06
CA HIS A 137 4.03 -34.54 -27.81
C HIS A 137 4.04 -34.26 -29.32
N ARG A 138 3.89 -33.00 -29.72
CA ARG A 138 4.02 -32.60 -31.13
C ARG A 138 5.40 -32.92 -31.67
N ASP A 139 6.45 -32.55 -30.95
CA ASP A 139 7.83 -32.72 -31.41
C ASP A 139 8.20 -34.22 -31.50
N GLU A 140 7.80 -35.03 -30.52
CA GLU A 140 7.92 -36.49 -30.55
C GLU A 140 7.21 -37.12 -31.77
N ASN A 141 5.99 -36.66 -32.08
CA ASN A 141 5.26 -37.15 -33.26
C ASN A 141 5.95 -36.77 -34.57
N LEU A 142 6.51 -35.56 -34.67
CA LEU A 142 7.25 -35.12 -35.85
C LEU A 142 8.53 -35.93 -36.03
N ASP A 143 9.26 -36.22 -34.95
CA ASP A 143 10.45 -37.07 -34.98
C ASP A 143 10.10 -38.50 -35.41
N ASN A 144 9.03 -39.08 -34.86
CA ASN A 144 8.56 -40.41 -35.26
C ASN A 144 8.20 -40.49 -36.75
N ILE A 145 7.55 -39.46 -37.30
CA ILE A 145 7.23 -39.38 -38.74
C ILE A 145 8.53 -39.33 -39.55
N ARG A 146 9.48 -38.50 -39.15
CA ARG A 146 10.78 -38.37 -39.82
C ARG A 146 11.54 -39.69 -39.84
N ASP A 147 11.62 -40.38 -38.71
CA ASP A 147 12.30 -41.67 -38.59
C ASP A 147 11.63 -42.76 -39.45
N SER A 148 10.30 -42.72 -39.57
CA SER A 148 9.57 -43.64 -40.45
C SER A 148 9.89 -43.38 -41.91
N ILE A 149 9.87 -42.11 -42.34
CA ILE A 149 10.20 -41.72 -43.71
C ILE A 149 11.64 -42.14 -44.05
N GLU A 150 12.59 -41.90 -43.14
CA GLU A 150 13.99 -42.27 -43.34
C GLU A 150 14.14 -43.79 -43.52
N ARG A 151 13.49 -44.59 -42.66
CA ARG A 151 13.46 -46.05 -42.78
C ARG A 151 12.88 -46.52 -44.11
N ASP A 152 11.76 -45.94 -44.55
CA ASP A 152 11.10 -46.31 -45.81
C ASP A 152 11.97 -45.97 -47.02
N ILE A 153 12.65 -44.81 -47.01
CA ILE A 153 13.62 -44.42 -48.05
C ILE A 153 14.78 -45.43 -48.10
N PHE A 154 15.39 -45.77 -46.96
CA PHE A 154 16.49 -46.74 -46.94
C PHE A 154 16.05 -48.13 -47.41
N ALA A 155 14.85 -48.58 -47.03
CA ALA A 155 14.30 -49.85 -47.50
C ALA A 155 14.09 -49.84 -49.03
N ALA A 156 13.53 -48.77 -49.58
CA ALA A 156 13.34 -48.60 -51.02
C ALA A 156 14.68 -48.55 -51.78
N MET A 157 15.69 -47.87 -51.24
CA MET A 157 17.04 -47.85 -51.81
C MET A 157 17.69 -49.24 -51.82
N GLY A 158 17.52 -50.02 -50.75
CA GLY A 158 17.98 -51.41 -50.68
C GLY A 158 17.32 -52.29 -51.75
N GLN A 159 15.99 -52.21 -51.88
CA GLN A 159 15.25 -52.95 -52.90
C GLN A 159 15.67 -52.56 -54.33
N ALA A 160 15.91 -51.27 -54.58
CA ALA A 160 16.37 -50.80 -55.88
C ALA A 160 17.77 -51.34 -56.22
N LYS A 161 18.68 -51.39 -55.24
CA LYS A 161 20.01 -52.00 -55.38
C LYS A 161 19.91 -53.48 -55.75
N ASP A 162 19.05 -54.24 -55.07
CA ASP A 162 18.87 -55.67 -55.33
C ASP A 162 18.25 -55.96 -56.70
N ALA A 163 17.36 -55.08 -57.19
CA ALA A 163 16.71 -55.20 -58.50
C ALA A 163 17.60 -54.78 -59.69
N LEU A 164 18.64 -53.96 -59.45
CA LEU A 164 19.53 -53.42 -60.48
C LEU A 164 21.01 -53.64 -60.10
N PRO A 165 21.49 -54.90 -60.04
CA PRO A 165 22.82 -55.23 -59.54
C PRO A 165 23.98 -54.63 -60.35
N ASP A 166 23.74 -54.22 -61.61
CA ASP A 166 24.75 -53.64 -62.51
C ASP A 166 24.83 -52.11 -62.48
N ILE A 167 23.94 -51.42 -61.75
CA ILE A 167 24.04 -49.97 -61.55
C ILE A 167 24.77 -49.74 -60.22
N GLY A 168 26.10 -49.64 -60.31
CA GLY A 168 26.98 -49.40 -59.17
C GLY A 168 26.60 -48.12 -58.41
N LEU A 169 25.77 -48.27 -57.38
CA LEU A 169 25.71 -47.32 -56.28
C LEU A 169 27.00 -47.53 -55.48
N ALA A 170 27.96 -46.64 -55.70
CA ALA A 170 29.32 -46.70 -55.19
C ALA A 170 29.37 -47.15 -53.72
N GLU A 171 30.21 -48.15 -53.45
CA GLU A 171 30.64 -48.49 -52.09
C GLU A 171 31.38 -47.27 -51.52
N ASN A 172 30.69 -46.47 -50.68
CA ASN A 172 31.38 -45.49 -49.85
C ASN A 172 32.07 -46.25 -48.69
N ARG A 173 33.40 -46.38 -48.82
CA ARG A 173 34.32 -46.69 -47.73
C ARG A 173 34.42 -45.53 -46.74
#